data_AF-A0A967Z9B7-F1
#
_entry.id   AF-A0A967Z9B7-F1
#
_cell.length_a   1.000
_cell.length_b   1.000
_cell.length_c   1.000
_cell.angle_alpha   90.00
_cell.angle_beta   90.00
_cell.angle_gamma   90.00
#
_symmetry.space_group_name_H-M   'P 1'
#
loop_
_entity.id
_entity.type
_entity.pdbx_description
1 polymer ?
#
loop_
_entity_poly.entity_id
_entity_poly.type
_entity_poly.pdbx_seq_one_letter_code
_entity_poly.pdbx_strand_id
1 'polypeptide(L)'
;MPAAYAQGFAAFSGEELYGRFCAACHGPEGRGDGPVASSLAVLVPDLTRLYQRRGNTFPAAEIREVIDGRSVVIAHGTRYMPVWGYEFWVEEGA
;
A
#
# COMPACT_ATOMS: atom_id res chain seq x y z
N MET A 1 -2.94 -22.68 -25.41
CA MET A 1 -4.03 -21.75 -25.06
C MET A 1 -3.42 -20.39 -24.80
N PRO A 2 -3.69 -19.32 -25.57
CA PRO A 2 -3.23 -17.99 -25.19
C PRO A 2 -4.28 -17.30 -24.30
N ALA A 3 -3.85 -16.25 -23.59
CA ALA A 3 -4.61 -15.27 -22.80
C ALA A 3 -4.71 -15.50 -21.28
N ALA A 4 -3.80 -14.85 -20.53
CA ALA A 4 -4.05 -14.06 -19.33
C ALA A 4 -2.71 -13.84 -18.57
N TYR A 5 -1.79 -13.08 -19.16
CA TYR A 5 -0.71 -12.46 -18.39
C TYR A 5 -0.99 -10.96 -18.36
N ALA A 6 -1.03 -10.41 -17.15
CA ALA A 6 -1.02 -9.00 -16.77
C ALA A 6 -2.13 -8.11 -17.33
N GLN A 7 -3.26 -8.03 -16.60
CA GLN A 7 -3.83 -6.70 -16.38
C GLN A 7 -3.00 -6.04 -15.28
N GLY A 8 -1.93 -5.34 -15.65
CA GLY A 8 -1.13 -4.58 -14.71
C GLY A 8 -2.03 -3.63 -13.90
N PHE A 9 -1.61 -3.29 -12.68
CA PHE A 9 -2.39 -2.44 -11.76
C PHE A 9 -2.76 -1.06 -12.32
N ALA A 10 -2.19 -0.68 -13.46
CA ALA A 10 -2.54 0.50 -14.26
C ALA A 10 -4.02 0.55 -14.71
N ALA A 11 -4.74 -0.57 -14.74
CA ALA A 11 -6.16 -0.59 -15.09
C ALA A 11 -7.09 -0.17 -13.94
N PHE A 12 -6.59 -0.12 -12.70
CA PHE A 12 -7.37 0.26 -11.51
C PHE A 12 -7.12 1.72 -11.14
N SER A 13 -8.15 2.38 -10.65
CA SER A 13 -8.02 3.68 -10.00
C SER A 13 -7.24 3.59 -8.70
N GLY A 14 -6.69 4.72 -8.24
CA GLY A 14 -6.02 4.78 -6.94
C GLY A 14 -6.93 4.41 -5.77
N GLU A 15 -8.22 4.69 -5.86
CA GLU A 15 -9.22 4.32 -4.86
C GLU A 15 -9.43 2.80 -4.79
N GLU A 16 -9.56 2.13 -5.94
CA GLU A 16 -9.69 0.67 -6.00
C GLU A 16 -8.44 -0.03 -5.47
N LEU A 17 -7.25 0.46 -5.84
CA LEU A 17 -6.00 -0.07 -5.33
C LEU A 17 -5.87 0.15 -3.82
N TYR A 18 -6.27 1.31 -3.32
CA TYR A 18 -6.28 1.61 -1.90
C TYR A 18 -7.19 0.65 -1.12
N GLY A 19 -8.41 0.45 -1.62
CA GLY A 19 -9.37 -0.48 -1.01
C GLY A 19 -8.84 -1.92 -0.97
N ARG A 20 -8.14 -2.35 -2.03
CA ARG A 20 -7.62 -3.72 -2.15
C ARG A 20 -6.40 -3.99 -1.28
N PHE A 21 -5.49 -3.02 -1.14
CA PHE A 21 -4.16 -3.27 -0.57
C PHE A 21 -3.84 -2.48 0.70
N CYS A 22 -4.52 -1.36 0.95
CA CYS A 22 -4.17 -0.43 2.02
C CYS A 22 -5.21 -0.41 3.14
N ALA A 23 -6.50 -0.53 2.79
CA ALA A 23 -7.62 -0.33 3.70
C ALA A 23 -7.69 -1.34 4.85
N ALA A 24 -7.13 -2.54 4.69
CA ALA A 24 -7.09 -3.55 5.76
C ALA A 24 -6.39 -3.02 7.03
N CYS A 25 -5.33 -2.22 6.86
CA CYS A 25 -4.59 -1.60 7.96
C CYS A 25 -5.02 -0.15 8.17
N HIS A 26 -5.04 0.65 7.10
CA HIS A 26 -5.28 2.10 7.20
C HIS A 26 -6.77 2.48 7.30
N GLY A 27 -7.68 1.53 7.13
CA GLY A 27 -9.13 1.78 7.11
C GLY A 27 -9.60 2.32 5.76
N PRO A 28 -10.90 2.21 5.43
CA PRO A 28 -11.45 2.68 4.16
C PRO A 28 -11.28 4.20 3.95
N GLU A 29 -11.27 4.96 5.04
CA GLU A 29 -11.07 6.42 5.02
C GLU A 29 -9.61 6.84 5.27
N GLY A 30 -8.69 5.89 5.47
CA GLY A 30 -7.28 6.21 5.73
C GLY A 30 -6.98 6.72 7.12
N ARG A 31 -7.82 6.46 8.11
CA ARG A 31 -7.67 6.98 9.49
C ARG A 31 -6.80 6.10 10.39
N GLY A 32 -6.27 4.98 9.88
CA GLY A 32 -5.49 4.03 10.67
C GLY A 32 -6.34 3.06 11.49
N ASP A 33 -7.60 2.90 11.14
CA ASP A 33 -8.63 2.15 11.85
C ASP A 33 -9.13 0.94 11.05
N GLY A 34 -8.27 0.39 10.18
CA GLY A 34 -8.59 -0.81 9.42
C GLY A 34 -8.86 -2.03 10.31
N PRO A 35 -9.56 -3.05 9.79
CA PRO A 35 -9.98 -4.22 10.57
C PRO A 35 -8.83 -4.96 11.27
N VAL A 36 -7.59 -4.87 10.76
CA VAL A 36 -6.42 -5.48 11.40
C VAL A 36 -5.59 -4.49 12.23
N ALA A 37 -5.93 -3.19 12.25
CA ALA A 37 -5.12 -2.18 12.93
C ALA A 37 -4.96 -2.45 14.44
N SER A 38 -6.00 -2.97 15.09
CA SER A 38 -6.00 -3.28 16.52
C SER A 38 -5.19 -4.53 16.89
N SER A 39 -4.87 -5.40 15.94
CA SER A 39 -4.06 -6.60 16.17
C SER A 39 -2.57 -6.38 15.91
N LEU A 40 -2.19 -5.21 15.38
CA LEU A 40 -0.80 -4.83 15.15
C LEU A 40 -0.16 -4.29 16.43
N ALA A 41 1.11 -4.63 16.65
CA ALA A 41 1.90 -4.09 17.76
C ALA A 41 2.29 -2.61 17.56
N VAL A 42 1.97 -2.04 16.40
CA VAL A 42 2.31 -0.67 15.99
C VAL A 42 1.04 0.09 15.65
N LEU A 43 1.02 1.38 15.98
CA LEU A 43 -0.07 2.26 15.60
C LEU A 43 -0.04 2.47 14.08
N VAL A 44 -1.12 2.14 13.40
CA VAL A 44 -1.27 2.45 11.98
C VAL A 44 -1.55 3.95 11.83
N PRO A 45 -0.76 4.70 11.04
CA PRO A 45 -0.92 6.15 10.95
C PRO A 45 -2.18 6.54 10.16
N ASP A 46 -2.83 7.61 10.63
CA ASP A 46 -3.88 8.35 9.91
C ASP A 46 -3.26 9.08 8.70
N LEU A 47 -3.51 8.57 7.50
CA LEU A 47 -3.03 9.10 6.22
C LEU A 47 -3.75 10.37 5.78
N THR A 48 -4.95 10.67 6.30
CA THR A 48 -5.72 11.87 5.92
C THR A 48 -4.98 13.17 6.24
N ARG A 49 -4.10 13.11 7.25
CA ARG A 49 -3.27 14.24 7.70
C ARG A 49 -1.91 14.31 7.02
N LEU A 50 -1.58 13.40 6.10
CA LEU A 50 -0.26 13.33 5.47
C LEU A 50 0.11 14.64 4.75
N TYR A 51 -0.84 15.20 4.00
CA TYR A 51 -0.69 16.48 3.31
C TYR A 51 -0.31 17.61 4.27
N GLN A 52 -1.04 17.73 5.39
CA GLN A 52 -0.80 18.77 6.40
C GLN A 52 0.55 18.57 7.10
N ARG A 53 0.89 17.32 7.45
CA ARG A 53 2.17 16.98 8.09
C ARG A 53 3.39 17.23 7.20
N ARG A 54 3.19 17.42 5.90
CA ARG A 54 4.25 17.74 4.92
C ARG A 54 4.16 19.20 4.45
N GLY A 55 3.63 20.08 5.31
CA GLY A 55 3.58 21.51 5.03
C GLY A 55 2.56 21.86 3.94
N ASN A 56 1.42 21.15 3.91
CA ASN A 56 0.38 21.32 2.89
C ASN A 56 0.91 21.10 1.47
N THR A 57 1.73 20.07 1.30
CA THR A 57 2.19 19.60 -0.01
C THR A 57 2.00 18.10 -0.08
N PHE A 58 1.52 17.59 -1.22
CA PHE A 58 1.38 16.15 -1.40
C PHE A 58 2.74 15.52 -1.78
N PRO A 59 3.34 14.69 -0.90
CA PRO A 59 4.70 14.18 -1.09
C PRO A 59 4.71 12.93 -2.00
N ALA A 60 4.26 13.08 -3.25
CA ALA A 60 4.00 11.94 -4.12
C ALA A 60 5.22 11.02 -4.35
N ALA A 61 6.43 11.60 -4.46
CA ALA A 61 7.65 10.83 -4.62
C ALA A 61 7.95 9.99 -3.38
N GLU A 62 7.93 10.60 -2.18
CA GLU A 62 8.15 9.91 -0.91
C GLU A 62 7.18 8.74 -0.70
N ILE A 63 5.89 8.96 -0.99
CA ILE A 63 4.86 7.91 -0.87
C ILE A 63 5.17 6.73 -1.79
N ARG A 64 5.60 6.99 -3.03
CA ARG A 64 5.97 5.92 -3.97
C ARG A 64 7.15 5.10 -3.45
N GLU A 65 8.20 5.76 -2.94
CA GLU A 65 9.34 5.04 -2.35
C GLU A 65 8.90 4.14 -1.19
N VAL A 66 7.92 4.57 -0.38
CA VAL A 66 7.37 3.75 0.70
C VAL A 66 6.56 2.56 0.16
N ILE A 67 5.72 2.79 -0.85
CA ILE A 67 4.86 1.74 -1.45
C ILE A 67 5.69 0.68 -2.18
N ASP A 68 6.71 1.08 -2.94
CA ASP A 68 7.57 0.17 -3.71
C ASP A 68 8.75 -0.40 -2.91
N GLY A 69 8.88 0.00 -1.64
CA GLY A 69 9.87 -0.54 -0.71
C GLY A 69 11.28 0.03 -0.87
N ARG A 70 11.48 1.09 -1.66
CA ARG A 70 12.73 1.87 -1.66
C ARG A 70 12.96 2.63 -0.35
N SER A 71 11.89 2.98 0.36
CA SER A 71 11.90 3.48 1.74
C SER A 71 11.38 2.43 2.70
N VAL A 72 12.22 1.99 3.64
CA VAL A 72 11.86 0.96 4.62
C VAL A 72 11.10 1.58 5.79
N VAL A 73 9.81 1.25 5.88
CA VAL A 73 9.00 1.52 7.07
C VAL A 73 8.92 0.22 7.86
N ILE A 74 9.55 0.18 9.04
CA ILE A 74 9.63 -1.02 9.90
C ILE A 74 8.25 -1.64 10.17
N ALA A 75 7.22 -0.79 10.28
CA ALA A 75 5.83 -1.19 10.48
C ALA A 75 5.20 -1.96 9.29
N HIS A 76 5.77 -1.86 8.09
CA HIS A 76 5.39 -2.67 6.92
C HIS A 76 6.16 -4.00 6.83
N GLY A 77 6.99 -4.32 7.84
CA GLY A 77 7.82 -5.52 7.88
C GLY A 77 9.11 -5.37 7.06
N THR A 78 9.71 -6.51 6.67
CA THR A 78 10.88 -6.50 5.78
C THR A 78 10.52 -5.97 4.39
N ARG A 79 11.49 -5.34 3.69
CA ARG A 79 11.40 -4.92 2.26
C ARG A 79 11.02 -6.06 1.30
N TYR A 80 11.18 -7.31 1.72
CA TYR A 80 10.38 -8.42 1.20
C TYR A 80 8.99 -8.35 1.82
N MET A 81 8.32 -7.28 1.45
CA MET A 81 6.91 -7.37 1.28
C MET A 81 6.74 -8.10 -0.06
N PRO A 82 5.67 -8.86 -0.14
CA PRO A 82 4.46 -8.46 0.52
C PRO A 82 3.79 -9.51 1.38
N VAL A 83 2.99 -8.96 2.28
CA VAL A 83 1.75 -9.53 2.74
C VAL A 83 0.71 -9.52 1.60
N TRP A 84 1.17 -9.56 0.34
CA TRP A 84 0.54 -9.46 -1.01
C TRP A 84 1.47 -10.02 -2.14
N GLY A 85 2.51 -10.81 -1.80
CA GLY A 85 3.60 -11.21 -2.74
C GLY A 85 3.30 -12.16 -3.80
N TYR A 86 2.22 -12.88 -3.57
CA TYR A 86 1.76 -13.83 -4.52
C TYR A 86 1.13 -13.13 -5.72
N GLU A 87 0.60 -11.91 -5.59
CA GLU A 87 -0.04 -11.22 -6.72
C GLU A 87 0.91 -10.39 -7.59
N PHE A 88 2.08 -9.97 -7.08
CA PHE A 88 3.03 -9.16 -7.87
C PHE A 88 4.18 -9.97 -8.51
N TRP A 89 4.51 -11.15 -7.98
CA TRP A 89 5.57 -12.02 -8.54
C TRP A 89 5.08 -13.00 -9.62
N VAL A 90 3.77 -13.23 -9.75
CA VAL A 90 3.22 -14.15 -10.77
C VAL A 90 3.16 -13.50 -12.16
N GLU A 91 3.28 -12.17 -12.26
CA GLU A 91 3.29 -11.44 -13.53
C GLU A 91 4.69 -11.32 -14.17
N GLU A 92 5.76 -11.65 -13.45
CA GLU A 92 7.14 -11.64 -13.95
C GLU A 92 7.75 -13.05 -13.86
N GLY A 93 7.05 -14.01 -14.47
CA GLY A 93 7.51 -15.36 -14.85
C GLY A 93 8.82 -15.90 -14.26
N ALA A 94 8.72 -16.58 -13.12
CA ALA A 94 9.72 -17.55 -12.65
C ALA A 94 9.07 -18.92 -12.41
#